data_AF-A0A966X1Q8-F1
#
_entry.id   AF-A0A966X1Q8-F1
#
_cell.length_a   1.000
_cell.length_b   1.000
_cell.length_c   1.000
_cell.angle_alpha   90.00
_cell.angle_beta   90.00
_cell.angle_gamma   90.00
#
_symmetry.space_group_name_H-M   'P 1'
#
loop_
_entity.id
_entity.type
_entity.pdbx_description
1 polymer ?
#
loop_
_entity_poly.entity_id
_entity_poly.type
_entity_poly.pdbx_seq_one_letter_code
_entity_poly.pdbx_strand_id
1 'polypeptide(L)' 'DYRIPVCSDLPFIDTEILEIPNPNHPYGVRGVGETSIVPPLAAIGNAVSNAVGVRMTHVPMSPPRILAALDAE' A
#
# COMPACT_ATOMS: atom_id res chain seq x y z
N ASP A 1 18.39 12.70 -0.13
CA ASP A 1 17.36 13.18 0.80
C ASP A 1 16.42 12.02 1.13
N TYR A 2 16.12 11.79 2.41
CA TYR A 2 15.29 10.66 2.87
C TYR A 2 13.91 11.20 3.25
N ARG A 3 12.98 11.15 2.28
CA ARG A 3 11.66 11.74 2.45
C ARG A 3 10.83 10.90 3.44
N ILE A 4 10.38 11.55 4.50
CA ILE A 4 9.36 11.04 5.41
C ILE A 4 8.03 11.67 5.00
N PRO A 5 6.94 10.88 4.84
CA PRO A 5 5.64 11.43 4.51
C PRO A 5 5.12 12.36 5.62
N VAL A 6 4.50 13.47 5.22
CA VAL A 6 3.79 14.40 6.11
C VAL A 6 2.28 14.17 6.04
N CYS A 7 1.51 14.84 6.91
CA CYS A 7 0.06 14.67 6.96
C CYS A 7 -0.64 14.92 5.61
N SER A 8 -0.11 15.83 4.78
CA SER A 8 -0.68 16.15 3.46
C SER A 8 -0.31 15.15 2.36
N ASP A 9 0.59 14.19 2.60
CA ASP A 9 0.98 13.19 1.61
C ASP A 9 0.00 11.99 1.57
N LEU A 10 -0.92 11.89 2.53
CA LEU A 10 -1.86 10.77 2.67
C LEU A 10 -3.32 11.19 2.41
N PRO A 11 -4.13 10.32 1.79
CA PRO A 11 -5.57 10.49 1.78
C PRO A 11 -6.16 10.17 3.17
N PHE A 12 -7.45 10.46 3.36
CA PHE A 12 -8.18 9.90 4.50
C PHE A 12 -8.21 8.38 4.40
N ILE A 13 -7.83 7.70 5.48
CA ILE A 13 -7.78 6.24 5.56
C ILE A 13 -9.07 5.76 6.21
N ASP A 14 -9.93 5.11 5.42
CA ASP A 14 -11.11 4.42 5.92
C ASP A 14 -10.71 3.04 6.46
N THR A 15 -11.14 2.72 7.68
CA THR A 15 -10.67 1.54 8.41
C THR A 15 -11.84 0.69 8.86
N GLU A 16 -11.84 -0.56 8.42
CA GLU A 16 -12.84 -1.56 8.79
C GLU A 16 -12.25 -2.56 9.79
N ILE A 17 -12.95 -2.79 10.90
CA ILE A 17 -12.55 -3.78 11.91
C ILE A 17 -13.24 -5.10 11.60
N LEU A 18 -12.46 -6.11 11.27
CA LEU A 18 -12.96 -7.46 11.02
C LEU A 18 -12.75 -8.34 12.25
N GLU A 19 -13.85 -8.77 12.85
CA GLU A 19 -13.85 -9.64 14.03
C GLU A 19 -13.99 -11.11 13.62
N ILE A 20 -12.86 -11.76 13.33
CA ILE A 20 -12.82 -13.19 12.99
C ILE A 20 -11.98 -13.91 14.05
N PRO A 21 -12.61 -14.61 15.01
CA PRO A 21 -11.89 -15.25 16.11
C PRO A 21 -10.83 -16.24 15.63
N ASN A 22 -9.69 -16.27 16.31
CA ASN A 22 -8.73 -17.36 16.22
C ASN A 22 -9.18 -18.51 17.13
N PRO A 23 -9.56 -19.69 16.61
CA PRO A 23 -10.04 -20.81 17.43
C PRO A 23 -8.98 -21.34 18.40
N ASN A 24 -7.70 -21.05 18.16
CA ASN A 24 -6.58 -21.53 18.98
C ASN A 24 -6.11 -20.51 20.03
N HIS A 25 -6.73 -19.32 20.11
CA HIS A 25 -6.36 -18.31 21.10
C HIS A 25 -7.45 -18.20 22.18
N PRO A 26 -7.11 -18.17 23.49
CA PRO A 26 -8.10 -18.15 24.58
C PRO A 26 -9.13 -17.02 24.49
N TYR A 27 -8.75 -15.90 23.87
CA TYR A 27 -9.59 -14.72 23.66
C TYR A 27 -9.93 -14.45 22.19
N GLY A 28 -9.62 -15.38 21.27
CA GLY A 28 -9.91 -15.21 19.84
C GLY A 28 -9.10 -14.11 19.11
N VAL A 29 -8.20 -13.40 19.80
CA VAL A 29 -7.46 -12.26 19.22
C VAL A 29 -6.46 -12.66 18.13
N ARG A 30 -6.15 -11.70 17.26
CA ARG A 30 -5.11 -11.77 16.23
C ARG A 30 -4.24 -10.53 16.30
N GLY A 31 -2.97 -10.66 15.93
CA GLY A 31 -2.08 -9.50 15.78
C GLY A 31 -2.50 -8.63 14.60
N VAL A 32 -2.42 -7.31 14.74
CA VAL A 32 -2.86 -6.33 13.72
C VAL A 32 -1.79 -5.31 13.33
N GLY A 33 -0.70 -5.20 14.10
CA GLY A 33 0.30 -4.13 13.90
C GLY A 33 0.97 -4.13 12.53
N GLU A 34 1.25 -5.31 11.97
CA GLU A 34 1.88 -5.45 10.65
C GLU A 34 0.85 -5.63 9.52
N THR A 35 -0.35 -6.09 9.85
CA THR A 35 -1.38 -6.43 8.86
C THR A 35 -1.78 -5.22 8.01
N SER A 36 -1.78 -4.02 8.59
CA SER A 36 -2.12 -2.78 7.89
C SER A 36 -0.95 -2.16 7.11
N ILE A 37 0.31 -2.46 7.46
CA ILE A 37 1.49 -1.86 6.80
C ILE A 37 1.98 -2.66 5.59
N VAL A 38 1.71 -3.96 5.53
CA VAL A 38 2.12 -4.84 4.43
C VAL A 38 1.36 -4.59 3.12
N PRO A 39 0.01 -4.55 3.08
CA PRO A 39 -0.74 -4.48 1.82
C PRO A 39 -0.66 -3.15 1.02
N PRO A 40 -0.47 -1.95 1.62
CA PRO A 40 -0.53 -0.69 0.88
C PRO A 40 0.42 -0.61 -0.32
N LEU A 41 1.64 -1.14 -0.21
CA LEU A 41 2.63 -1.08 -1.29
C LEU A 41 2.13 -1.80 -2.56
N ALA A 42 1.57 -3.00 -2.40
CA ALA A 42 1.03 -3.78 -3.51
C ALA A 42 -0.28 -3.18 -4.05
N ALA A 43 -1.16 -2.72 -3.16
CA ALA A 43 -2.43 -2.09 -3.53
C ALA A 43 -2.20 -0.83 -4.37
N ILE A 44 -1.30 0.06 -3.92
CA ILE A 44 -0.93 1.29 -4.65
C ILE A 44 -0.24 0.92 -5.98
N GLY A 45 0.64 -0.07 -6.01
CA GLY A 45 1.30 -0.50 -7.25
C GLY A 45 0.33 -0.99 -8.32
N ASN A 46 -0.68 -1.77 -7.90
CA ASN A 46 -1.75 -2.19 -8.79
C ASN A 46 -2.63 -1.02 -9.24
N ALA A 47 -2.95 -0.09 -8.35
CA ALA A 47 -3.74 1.10 -8.68
C ALA A 47 -3.03 2.02 -9.69
N VAL A 48 -1.73 2.28 -9.49
CA VAL A 48 -0.91 3.04 -10.45
C VAL A 48 -0.87 2.32 -11.79
N SER A 49 -0.59 1.01 -11.80
CA SER A 49 -0.52 0.24 -13.05
C SER A 49 -1.86 0.26 -13.81
N ASN A 50 -2.97 0.17 -13.09
CA ASN A 50 -4.32 0.28 -13.66
C ASN A 50 -4.62 1.69 -14.22
N ALA A 51 -4.10 2.74 -13.58
CA ALA A 51 -4.31 4.12 -14.01
C ALA A 51 -3.48 4.52 -15.24
N VAL A 52 -2.25 4.02 -15.35
CA VAL A 52 -1.29 4.43 -16.39
C VAL A 52 -1.14 3.41 -17.52
N GLY A 53 -1.65 2.19 -17.36
CA GLY A 53 -1.55 1.13 -18.37
C GLY A 53 -0.23 0.35 -18.36
N VAL A 54 0.76 0.76 -17.56
CA VAL A 54 2.09 0.14 -17.50
C VAL A 54 2.28 -0.60 -16.17
N ARG A 55 2.86 -1.81 -16.20
CA ARG A 55 3.09 -2.60 -14.99
C ARG A 55 4.29 -2.07 -14.19
N MET A 56 4.01 -1.47 -13.02
CA MET A 56 5.05 -1.06 -12.07
C MET A 56 5.50 -2.26 -11.22
N THR A 57 6.80 -2.55 -11.21
CA THR A 57 7.41 -3.67 -10.45
C THR A 57 8.45 -3.25 -9.42
N HIS A 58 8.70 -1.93 -9.29
CA HIS A 58 9.75 -1.39 -8.44
C HIS A 58 9.20 -0.27 -7.53
N VAL A 59 9.55 -0.33 -6.25
CA VAL A 59 9.27 0.72 -5.26
C VAL A 59 10.55 1.49 -4.89
N PRO A 60 10.47 2.77 -4.47
CA PRO A 60 9.30 3.64 -4.56
C PRO A 60 8.92 3.98 -6.02
N MET A 61 7.63 4.16 -6.29
CA MET A 61 7.10 4.65 -7.57
C MET A 61 7.16 6.19 -7.60
N SER A 62 8.38 6.73 -7.60
CA SER A 62 8.59 8.18 -7.64
C SER A 62 8.17 8.78 -8.99
N PRO A 63 7.84 10.08 -9.07
CA PRO A 63 7.45 10.72 -10.32
C PRO A 63 8.44 10.50 -11.50
N PRO A 64 9.78 10.57 -11.31
CA PRO A 64 10.72 10.27 -12.40
C PRO A 64 10.66 8.82 -12.89
N ARG A 65 10.35 7.86 -12.01
CA ARG A 65 10.21 6.44 -12.39
C ARG A 65 8.92 6.18 -13.12
N ILE A 66 7.83 6.84 -12.72
CA ILE A 66 6.55 6.77 -13.45
C ILE A 66 6.72 7.39 -14.84
N LEU A 67 7.33 8.57 -14.93
CA LEU A 67 7.60 9.22 -16.22
C LEU A 67 8.44 8.34 -17.15
N ALA A 68 9.55 7.78 -16.65
CA ALA A 68 10.38 6.89 -17.43
C ALA A 68 9.64 5.60 -17.88
N ALA A 69 8.72 5.09 -17.07
CA ALA A 69 7.90 3.94 -17.43
C ALA A 69 6.87 4.28 -18.52
N LEU A 70 6.33 5.49 -18.51
CA LEU A 70 5.42 6.00 -19.54
C LEU A 70 6.13 6.26 -20.87
N ASP A 71 7.37 6.77 -20.84
CA ASP A 71 8.15 7.08 -22.05
C ASP A 71 8.74 5.83 -22.73
N ALA A 72 8.77 4.68 -22.04
CA ALA A 72 9.30 3.43 -22.54
C ALA A 72 8.27 2.57 -23.31
N GLU A 73 7.00 2.95 -23.25
CA GLU A 73 5.87 2.34 -23.97
C GLU A 73 5.59 3.07 -25.29
#